data_AF-A0A533RYQ6-F1
#
_entry.id   AF-A0A533RYQ6-F1
#
_cell.length_a   1.000
_cell.length_b   1.000
_cell.length_c   1.000
_cell.angle_alpha   90.00
_cell.angle_beta   90.00
_cell.angle_gamma   90.00
#
_symmetry.space_group_name_H-M   'P 1'
#
loop_
_entity.id
_entity.type
_entity.pdbx_description
1 polymer ?
#
loop_
_entity_poly.entity_id
_entity_poly.type
_entity_poly.pdbx_seq_one_letter_code
_entity_poly.pdbx_strand_id
1 'polypeptide(L)'
;MLDEQSISKVKEIAGELYPDMVAFAQKLVQTPSISGTEQALADLDLLEMQKLGYDEVFRDAHGNIVGIVKGTEPGPTIMYNSHMDHVSPGDVANWQG
;
A
#
# COMPACT_ATOMS: atom_id res chain seq x y z
N MET A 1 -10.83 20.48 -13.44
CA MET A 1 -10.38 19.36 -14.30
C MET A 1 -8.87 19.33 -14.24
N LEU A 2 -8.27 18.16 -14.05
CA LEU A 2 -6.80 18.04 -14.12
C LEU A 2 -6.35 18.34 -15.55
N ASP A 3 -5.26 19.09 -15.70
CA ASP A 3 -4.70 19.43 -17.01
C ASP A 3 -3.86 18.25 -17.58
N GLU A 4 -3.64 18.28 -18.90
CA GLU A 4 -2.91 17.21 -19.61
C GLU A 4 -1.46 17.04 -19.14
N GLN A 5 -0.81 18.13 -18.73
CA GLN A 5 0.57 18.11 -18.25
C GLN A 5 0.66 17.34 -16.92
N SER A 6 -0.26 17.61 -15.99
CA SER A 6 -0.37 16.88 -14.71
C SER A 6 -0.60 15.38 -14.93
N ILE A 7 -1.53 15.02 -15.82
CA ILE A 7 -1.82 13.61 -16.14
C ILE A 7 -0.59 12.92 -16.75
N SER A 8 0.09 13.58 -17.68
CA SER A 8 1.30 13.06 -18.31
C SER A 8 2.40 12.82 -17.29
N LYS A 9 2.59 13.75 -16.34
CA LYS A 9 3.63 13.64 -15.32
C LYS A 9 3.37 12.49 -14.35
N VAL A 10 2.12 12.30 -13.93
CA VAL A 10 1.74 11.16 -13.07
C VAL A 10 2.00 9.83 -13.78
N LYS A 11 1.71 9.72 -15.08
CA LYS A 11 1.99 8.49 -15.85
C LYS A 11 3.48 8.18 -15.96
N GLU A 12 4.32 9.19 -16.15
CA GLU A 12 5.78 9.05 -16.18
C GLU A 12 6.30 8.49 -14.84
N ILE A 13 5.94 9.15 -13.73
CA ILE A 13 6.35 8.73 -12.38
C ILE A 13 5.82 7.33 -12.06
N ALA A 14 4.57 7.02 -12.42
CA ALA A 14 4.01 5.68 -12.23
C ALA A 14 4.80 4.61 -13.01
N GLY A 15 5.30 4.94 -14.21
CA GLY A 15 6.17 4.05 -14.97
C GLY A 15 7.53 3.83 -14.30
N GLU A 16 8.13 4.88 -13.73
CA GLU A 16 9.39 4.80 -12.98
C GLU A 16 9.26 3.96 -11.70
N LEU A 17 8.15 4.11 -10.97
CA LEU A 17 7.87 3.38 -9.72
C LEU A 17 7.34 1.96 -9.95
N TYR A 18 6.95 1.61 -11.17
CA TYR A 18 6.30 0.33 -11.46
C TYR A 18 7.11 -0.90 -11.00
N PRO A 19 8.44 -0.98 -11.22
CA PRO A 19 9.23 -2.12 -10.75
C PRO A 19 9.21 -2.27 -9.22
N ASP A 20 9.36 -1.16 -8.50
CA ASP A 20 9.34 -1.15 -7.03
C ASP A 20 7.95 -1.49 -6.48
N MET A 21 6.89 -0.98 -7.13
CA MET A 21 5.50 -1.33 -6.81
C MET A 21 5.25 -2.83 -6.97
N VAL A 22 5.73 -3.45 -8.05
CA VAL A 22 5.60 -4.89 -8.27
C VAL A 22 6.39 -5.67 -7.22
N ALA A 23 7.62 -5.27 -6.92
CA ALA A 23 8.45 -5.91 -5.91
C ALA A 23 7.82 -5.84 -4.51
N PHE A 24 7.23 -4.69 -4.16
CA PHE A 24 6.52 -4.52 -2.90
C PHE A 24 5.24 -5.37 -2.85
N ALA A 25 4.44 -5.38 -3.92
CA ALA A 25 3.25 -6.23 -4.01
C ALA A 25 3.59 -7.72 -3.86
N GLN A 26 4.67 -8.19 -4.49
CA GLN A 26 5.16 -9.56 -4.31
C GLN A 26 5.55 -9.84 -2.87
N LYS A 27 6.21 -8.90 -2.19
CA LYS A 27 6.58 -9.02 -0.77
C LYS A 27 5.34 -9.14 0.13
N LEU A 28 4.29 -8.38 -0.15
CA LEU A 28 3.01 -8.49 0.56
C LEU A 28 2.38 -9.87 0.34
N VAL A 29 2.29 -10.35 -0.90
CA VAL A 29 1.76 -11.69 -1.23
C VAL A 29 2.56 -12.81 -0.57
N GLN A 30 3.88 -12.66 -0.47
CA GLN A 30 4.78 -13.61 0.20
C GLN A 30 4.70 -13.55 1.73
N THR A 31 3.95 -12.61 2.31
CA THR A 31 3.78 -12.43 3.75
C THR A 31 2.38 -12.89 4.15
N PRO A 32 2.20 -14.11 4.67
CA PRO A 32 0.90 -14.59 5.07
C PRO A 32 0.26 -13.68 6.12
N SER A 33 -0.99 -13.30 5.90
CA SER A 33 -1.76 -12.39 6.74
C SER A 33 -3.20 -12.90 6.90
N ILE A 34 -3.37 -14.14 7.37
CA ILE A 34 -4.72 -14.63 7.69
C ILE A 34 -5.32 -13.74 8.79
N SER A 35 -6.63 -13.48 8.74
CA SER A 35 -7.30 -12.60 9.69
C SER A 35 -6.90 -12.90 11.15
N GLY A 36 -6.42 -11.88 11.87
CA GLY A 36 -5.86 -11.97 13.22
C GLY A 36 -4.34 -12.23 13.30
N THR A 37 -3.64 -12.35 12.16
CA THR A 37 -2.18 -12.59 12.09
C THR A 37 -1.42 -11.56 11.24
N GLU A 38 -2.03 -10.40 10.99
CA GLU A 38 -1.59 -9.40 10.01
C GLU A 38 -0.34 -8.62 10.41
N GLN A 39 0.16 -8.77 11.64
CA GLN A 39 1.21 -7.92 12.20
C GLN A 39 2.47 -7.83 11.31
N ALA A 40 2.91 -8.94 10.73
CA ALA A 40 4.09 -8.94 9.85
C ALA A 40 3.87 -8.10 8.59
N LEU A 41 2.68 -8.18 7.99
CA LEU A 41 2.31 -7.38 6.82
C LEU A 41 2.15 -5.90 7.22
N ALA A 42 1.53 -5.63 8.37
CA ALA A 42 1.43 -4.29 8.92
C ALA A 42 2.80 -3.65 9.19
N ASP A 43 3.81 -4.41 9.61
CA ASP A 43 5.18 -3.91 9.75
C ASP A 43 5.80 -3.53 8.38
N LEU A 44 5.47 -4.28 7.31
CA LEU A 44 5.92 -3.95 5.95
C LEU A 44 5.30 -2.66 5.42
N ASP A 45 3.99 -2.48 5.59
CA ASP A 45 3.29 -1.27 5.17
C ASP A 45 3.82 -0.03 5.90
N LEU A 46 4.05 -0.15 7.21
CA LEU A 46 4.63 0.92 8.02
C LEU A 46 5.99 1.38 7.46
N LEU A 47 6.89 0.43 7.19
CA LEU A 47 8.22 0.70 6.67
C LEU A 47 8.19 1.26 5.25
N GLU A 48 7.30 0.76 4.39
CA GLU A 48 7.21 1.24 3.00
C GLU A 48 6.64 2.66 2.95
N MET A 49 5.61 2.98 3.74
CA MET A 49 5.09 4.36 3.84
C MET A 49 6.15 5.34 4.37
N GLN A 50 6.97 4.92 5.34
CA GLN A 50 8.10 5.71 5.83
C GLN A 50 9.16 5.93 4.74
N LYS A 51 9.52 4.88 4.00
CA LYS A 51 10.46 4.95 2.87
C LYS A 51 9.96 5.88 1.76
N LEU A 52 8.66 5.86 1.47
CA LEU A 52 8.01 6.72 0.47
C LEU A 52 7.90 8.18 0.92
N GLY A 53 8.21 8.49 2.18
CA GLY A 53 8.27 9.88 2.68
C GLY A 53 6.90 10.47 3.00
N TYR A 54 5.95 9.65 3.45
CA TYR A 54 4.69 10.16 4.02
C TYR A 54 4.97 11.08 5.21
N ASP A 55 4.17 12.14 5.38
CA ASP A 55 4.37 13.13 6.44
C ASP A 55 4.13 12.54 7.84
N GLU A 56 3.14 11.66 7.96
CA GLU A 56 2.86 10.91 9.18
C GLU A 56 2.58 9.45 8.83
N VAL A 57 3.17 8.54 9.60
CA VAL A 57 2.94 7.10 9.47
C VAL A 57 2.85 6.52 10.87
N PHE A 58 1.75 5.85 11.19
CA PHE A 58 1.56 5.25 12.51
C PHE A 58 0.68 4.00 12.44
N ARG A 59 0.81 3.17 13.48
CA ARG A 59 -0.11 2.07 13.77
C ARG A 59 -1.15 2.54 14.77
N ASP A 60 -2.43 2.34 14.47
CA ASP A 60 -3.52 2.67 15.40
C ASP A 60 -3.70 1.59 16.49
N ALA A 61 -4.67 1.81 17.39
CA ALA A 61 -4.95 0.87 18.49
C ALA A 61 -5.49 -0.50 18.03
N HIS A 62 -5.95 -0.62 16.79
CA HIS A 62 -6.48 -1.86 16.22
C HIS A 62 -5.46 -2.58 15.31
N GLY A 63 -4.27 -2.02 15.13
CA GLY A 63 -3.23 -2.59 14.29
C GLY A 63 -3.24 -2.09 12.84
N ASN A 64 -4.15 -1.17 12.48
CA ASN A 64 -4.17 -0.58 11.15
C ASN A 64 -2.95 0.31 10.93
N ILE A 65 -2.43 0.31 9.70
CA ILE A 65 -1.40 1.27 9.28
C ILE A 65 -2.07 2.46 8.61
N VAL A 66 -1.77 3.65 9.12
CA VAL A 66 -2.30 4.91 8.61
C VAL A 66 -1.14 5.77 8.16
N GLY A 67 -1.18 6.17 6.88
CA GLY A 67 -0.28 7.14 6.28
C GLY A 67 -1.03 8.41 5.91
N ILE A 68 -0.44 9.57 6.20
CA ILE A 68 -0.97 10.89 5.85
C ILE A 68 0.03 11.61 4.95
N VAL A 69 -0.46 12.13 3.82
CA VAL A 69 0.24 13.12 2.98
C VAL A 69 -0.53 14.43 3.08
N LYS A 70 0.14 15.49 3.56
CA LYS A 70 -0.45 16.81 3.79
C LYS A 70 -0.39 17.62 2.51
N GLY A 71 -1.56 17.91 1.93
CA GLY A 71 -1.67 18.84 0.83
C GLY A 71 -1.20 20.25 1.21
N THR A 72 -0.63 20.98 0.26
CA THR A 72 -0.16 22.36 0.45
C THR A 72 -1.22 23.41 0.11
N GLU A 73 -2.30 23.01 -0.55
CA GLU A 73 -3.37 23.89 -1.02
C GLU A 73 -4.74 23.46 -0.42
N PRO A 74 -5.69 24.40 -0.25
CA PRO A 74 -7.04 24.05 0.18
C PRO A 74 -7.73 23.10 -0.82
N GLY A 75 -8.32 22.02 -0.30
CA GLY A 75 -9.00 21.04 -1.12
C GLY A 75 -9.64 19.91 -0.31
N PRO A 76 -10.43 19.05 -0.94
CA PRO A 76 -11.00 17.88 -0.28
C PRO A 76 -9.91 16.88 0.12
N THR A 77 -10.10 16.22 1.26
CA THR A 77 -9.28 15.07 1.66
C THR A 77 -9.76 13.82 0.94
N ILE A 78 -8.82 13.05 0.37
CA ILE A 78 -9.09 11.75 -0.26
C ILE A 78 -8.51 10.66 0.64
N MET A 79 -9.31 9.64 0.94
CA MET A 79 -8.88 8.47 1.68
C MET A 79 -8.83 7.26 0.73
N TYR A 80 -7.66 6.65 0.63
CA TYR A 80 -7.50 5.33 0.04
C TYR A 80 -7.52 4.29 1.17
N ASN A 81 -8.32 3.24 1.01
CA ASN A 81 -8.45 2.20 2.01
C ASN A 81 -8.42 0.81 1.35
N SER A 82 -7.75 -0.11 2.02
CA SER A 82 -7.66 -1.53 1.70
C SER A 82 -7.62 -2.31 3.02
N HIS A 83 -7.75 -3.63 2.95
CA HIS A 83 -7.50 -4.53 4.07
C HIS A 83 -6.22 -5.33 3.81
N MET A 84 -5.52 -5.70 4.90
CA MET A 84 -4.27 -6.46 4.86
C MET A 84 -4.49 -7.96 4.82
N ASP A 85 -5.62 -8.42 5.38
CA ASP A 85 -5.86 -9.82 5.60
C ASP A 85 -6.31 -10.55 4.33
N HIS A 86 -6.00 -11.83 4.27
CA HIS A 86 -6.51 -12.71 3.22
C HIS A 86 -7.14 -13.97 3.83
N VAL A 87 -8.05 -14.59 3.08
CA VAL A 87 -8.61 -15.90 3.44
C VAL A 87 -7.56 -17.01 3.34
N SER A 88 -7.79 -18.16 3.97
CA SER A 88 -6.89 -19.31 3.84
C SER A 88 -6.59 -19.64 2.37
N PRO A 89 -5.33 -19.92 2.00
CA PRO A 89 -4.95 -20.30 0.64
C PRO A 89 -5.55 -21.63 0.16
N GLY A 90 -6.19 -22.39 1.06
CA GLY A 90 -6.76 -23.70 0.77
C GLY A 90 -5.69 -24.78 0.59
N ASP A 91 -6.05 -25.85 -0.10
CA ASP A 91 -5.14 -26.96 -0.38
C ASP A 91 -4.17 -26.59 -1.52
N VAL A 92 -2.88 -26.55 -1.17
CA VAL A 92 -1.77 -26.26 -2.10
C VAL A 92 -1.70 -27.23 -3.27
N ALA A 93 -2.22 -28.46 -3.14
CA ALA A 93 -2.28 -29.42 -4.23
C ALA A 93 -3.17 -28.96 -5.40
N ASN A 94 -4.07 -27.99 -5.17
CA ASN A 94 -4.94 -27.42 -6.21
C ASN A 94 -4.31 -26.22 -6.94
N TRP A 95 -3.14 -25.75 -6.51
CA TRP A 95 -2.51 -24.56 -7.10
C TRP A 95 -1.85 -24.88 -8.44
N GLN A 96 -2.02 -23.99 -9.42
CA GLN A 96 -1.39 -24.04 -10.74
C GLN A 96 -0.49 -22.82 -10.90
N GLY A 97 0.68 -23.00 -11.51
CA GLY A 97 1.67 -21.93 -11.77
C GLY A 97 1.60 -21.38 -13.18
#